data_AF-A0A7K4HBD1-F1
#
_entry.id   AF-A0A7K4HBD1-F1
#
_cell.length_a   1.000
_cell.length_b   1.000
_cell.length_c   1.000
_cell.angle_alpha   90.00
_cell.angle_beta   90.00
_cell.angle_gamma   90.00
#
_symmetry.space_group_name_H-M   'P 1'
#
loop_
_entity.id
_entity.type
_entity.pdbx_description
1 polymer ?
#
loop_
_entity_poly.entity_id
_entity_poly.type
_entity_poly.pdbx_seq_one_letter_code
_entity_poly.pdbx_strand_id
1 'polypeptide(L)'
;SPNEEKFYISINTNQSVKLFFNLSYKIEIKKELISAGSASIKENEKVNWTLTPEITRISQNYSVKFNYPSSWYDLNVFRNGLNLTSQIVVNTIYSFIYLPNNTITNGAAWLITAKSPNIDVTLNVPITEYGPNEILYFYIDPPIKPGNYTIFLIDSKGNEVEKDISEITTTNSSRLEFTYTLTSKPSEGTYKAFIFWNNATNAGVTTQTFEITMPFVLDPILVLLIVTIIILAGISGFTTYKALKRTKRIHEEHRQSIFNKYMDTLNLDYLLIVEKISGVNIYDQVLAGKTMDATLISGFLQAIQSFGIDLTGSEAQSQMVKLEYQDSKILMSEFKDFRLTLIMKENPSQDFLRSIELLSYDINERFGESLKKFDGEISQFEGIKDLVEKRIPISLIYPLKLEENIGIKLKPEEKNIINRAYGVMKAKNAKYFFVSNLMSKERGFQVKEAELILKLIEKNIFQPIQ
;
A
#
# COMPACT_ATOMS: atom_id res chain seq x y z
N SER A 1 -75.30 -42.43 21.50
CA SER A 1 -75.99 -41.16 21.81
C SER A 1 -76.64 -41.31 23.17
N PRO A 2 -76.57 -40.33 24.10
CA PRO A 2 -77.28 -40.40 25.38
C PRO A 2 -78.83 -40.35 25.24
N ASN A 3 -79.35 -40.40 24.00
CA ASN A 3 -80.76 -40.20 23.69
C ASN A 3 -81.66 -41.45 23.82
N GLU A 4 -81.15 -42.61 24.25
CA GLU A 4 -81.98 -43.84 24.29
C GLU A 4 -82.21 -44.42 25.70
N GLU A 5 -81.48 -43.98 26.72
CA GLU A 5 -81.71 -44.45 28.09
C GLU A 5 -82.76 -43.57 28.79
N LYS A 6 -83.93 -44.15 29.04
CA LYS A 6 -84.98 -43.53 29.86
C LYS A 6 -84.50 -43.50 31.32
N PHE A 7 -84.29 -42.30 31.86
CA PHE A 7 -83.99 -42.10 33.28
C PHE A 7 -85.26 -42.28 34.11
N TYR A 8 -85.40 -43.40 34.81
CA TYR A 8 -86.54 -43.67 35.70
C TYR A 8 -86.21 -43.21 37.12
N ILE A 9 -87.00 -42.27 37.64
CA ILE A 9 -86.98 -41.88 39.05
C ILE A 9 -88.14 -42.60 39.73
N SER A 10 -87.86 -43.75 40.33
CA SER A 10 -88.87 -44.53 41.04
C SER A 10 -89.24 -43.85 42.35
N ILE A 11 -90.53 -43.58 42.54
CA ILE A 11 -91.08 -43.02 43.78
C ILE A 11 -92.00 -44.06 44.39
N ASN A 12 -91.60 -44.58 45.55
CA ASN A 12 -92.39 -45.56 46.29
C ASN A 12 -93.05 -44.88 47.49
N THR A 13 -94.36 -45.09 47.64
CA THR A 13 -95.16 -44.63 48.80
C THR A 13 -95.90 -45.83 49.38
N ASN A 14 -95.99 -45.88 50.71
CA ASN A 14 -96.69 -46.94 51.44
C ASN A 14 -98.12 -46.52 51.85
N GLN A 15 -98.66 -45.43 51.29
CA GLN A 15 -100.00 -44.94 51.61
C GLN A 15 -100.76 -44.47 50.37
N SER A 16 -102.05 -44.83 50.32
CA SER A 16 -103.03 -44.54 49.26
C SER A 16 -103.48 -43.07 49.25
N VAL A 17 -102.54 -42.13 49.17
CA VAL A 17 -102.84 -40.69 49.12
C VAL A 17 -102.27 -40.09 47.84
N LYS A 18 -103.03 -39.19 47.19
CA LYS A 18 -102.54 -38.41 46.05
C LYS A 18 -101.33 -37.59 46.49
N LEU A 19 -100.16 -37.92 45.95
CA LEU A 19 -98.93 -37.17 46.16
C LEU A 19 -98.81 -36.05 45.12
N PHE A 20 -98.84 -34.81 45.58
CA PHE A 20 -98.34 -33.67 44.82
C PHE A 20 -96.90 -33.43 45.26
N PHE A 21 -95.93 -33.58 44.35
CA PHE A 21 -94.55 -33.18 44.60
C PHE A 21 -94.02 -32.40 43.41
N ASN A 22 -93.25 -31.35 43.70
CA ASN A 22 -92.47 -30.62 42.71
C ASN A 22 -91.06 -31.22 42.70
N LEU A 23 -90.71 -31.95 41.65
CA LEU A 23 -89.38 -32.51 41.47
C LEU A 23 -88.51 -31.53 40.68
N SER A 24 -87.45 -31.02 41.30
CA SER A 24 -86.36 -30.32 40.61
C SER A 24 -85.11 -31.18 40.65
N TYR A 25 -84.55 -31.51 39.49
CA TYR A 25 -83.33 -32.31 39.38
C TYR A 25 -82.27 -31.56 38.55
N LYS A 26 -81.00 -31.76 38.87
CA LYS A 26 -79.85 -31.23 38.11
C LYS A 26 -79.07 -32.41 37.54
N ILE A 27 -79.00 -32.50 36.22
CA ILE A 27 -78.17 -33.49 35.53
C ILE A 27 -76.91 -32.78 35.07
N GLU A 28 -75.74 -33.27 35.52
CA GLU A 28 -74.44 -32.81 35.04
C GLU A 28 -73.87 -33.87 34.10
N ILE A 29 -73.95 -33.62 32.79
CA ILE A 29 -73.40 -34.50 31.77
C ILE A 29 -71.97 -34.04 31.49
N LYS A 30 -70.98 -34.85 31.86
CA LYS A 30 -69.60 -34.65 31.46
C LYS A 30 -69.42 -35.18 30.04
N LYS A 31 -69.55 -34.30 29.05
CA LYS A 31 -69.16 -34.58 27.67
C LYS A 31 -67.86 -33.85 27.40
N GLU A 32 -66.82 -34.59 27.01
CA GLU A 32 -65.61 -33.97 26.48
C GLU A 32 -65.95 -33.31 25.14
N LEU A 33 -65.78 -31.99 25.09
CA LEU A 33 -65.93 -31.21 23.87
C LEU A 33 -64.52 -30.94 23.34
N ILE A 34 -64.24 -31.47 22.16
CA ILE A 34 -63.02 -31.15 21.42
C ILE A 34 -63.32 -29.92 20.58
N SER A 35 -62.43 -28.93 20.62
CA SER A 35 -62.54 -27.71 19.82
C SER A 35 -61.26 -27.53 19.04
N ALA A 36 -61.40 -27.14 17.77
CA ALA A 36 -60.27 -26.70 16.99
C ALA A 36 -59.68 -25.42 17.60
N GLY A 37 -58.36 -25.34 17.62
CA GLY A 37 -57.64 -24.21 18.15
C GLY A 37 -56.36 -23.94 17.39
N SER A 38 -55.88 -22.71 17.47
CA SER A 38 -54.57 -22.30 16.97
C SER A 38 -53.84 -21.49 18.03
N ALA A 39 -52.52 -21.59 18.02
CA ALA A 39 -51.63 -20.77 18.83
C ALA A 39 -50.76 -19.93 17.89
N SER A 40 -50.71 -18.62 18.12
CA SER A 40 -49.73 -17.73 17.50
C SER A 40 -48.56 -17.57 18.45
N ILE A 41 -47.41 -18.08 18.02
CA ILE A 41 -46.16 -18.08 18.77
C ILE A 41 -45.19 -17.14 18.06
N LYS A 42 -44.59 -16.22 18.81
CA LYS A 42 -43.59 -15.29 18.31
C LYS A 42 -42.49 -15.10 19.37
N GLU A 43 -41.27 -14.90 18.89
CA GLU A 43 -40.13 -14.63 19.75
C GLU A 43 -40.38 -13.37 20.60
N ASN A 44 -40.04 -13.44 21.90
CA ASN A 44 -40.22 -12.35 22.87
C ASN A 44 -41.67 -11.84 23.09
N GLU A 45 -42.68 -12.50 22.51
CA GLU A 45 -44.09 -12.22 22.75
C GLU A 45 -44.75 -13.33 23.59
N LYS A 46 -45.93 -13.01 24.14
CA LYS A 46 -46.79 -14.01 24.79
C LYS A 46 -47.51 -14.84 23.74
N VAL A 47 -47.79 -16.10 24.05
CA VAL A 47 -48.51 -16.99 23.11
C VAL A 47 -49.98 -16.58 23.09
N ASN A 48 -50.51 -16.31 21.90
CA ASN A 48 -51.94 -15.99 21.73
C ASN A 48 -52.69 -17.25 21.27
N TRP A 49 -53.66 -17.68 22.07
CA TRP A 49 -54.51 -18.83 21.79
C TRP A 49 -55.84 -18.36 21.20
N THR A 50 -56.32 -19.10 20.21
CA THR A 50 -57.64 -18.93 19.61
C THR A 50 -58.33 -20.28 19.54
N LEU A 51 -59.54 -20.39 20.09
CA LEU A 51 -60.37 -21.59 20.07
C LEU A 51 -61.72 -21.26 19.42
N THR A 52 -62.25 -22.19 18.64
CA THR A 52 -63.57 -22.08 18.01
C THR A 52 -64.45 -23.24 18.44
N PRO A 53 -65.06 -23.19 19.64
CA PRO A 53 -65.86 -24.31 20.14
C PRO A 53 -67.22 -24.36 19.44
N GLU A 54 -67.66 -25.58 19.11
CA GLU A 54 -69.02 -25.81 18.62
C GLU A 54 -69.96 -26.10 19.80
N ILE A 55 -70.90 -25.18 20.04
CA ILE A 55 -71.85 -25.28 21.14
C ILE A 55 -73.26 -25.49 20.59
N THR A 56 -73.71 -26.73 20.60
CA THR A 56 -75.10 -27.10 20.28
C THR A 56 -75.92 -27.18 21.56
N ARG A 57 -76.99 -26.39 21.65
CA ARG A 57 -77.86 -26.36 22.82
C ARG A 57 -78.71 -27.62 22.87
N ILE A 58 -78.68 -28.33 24.01
CA ILE A 58 -79.41 -29.60 24.20
C ILE A 58 -80.79 -29.39 24.86
N SER A 59 -80.94 -28.37 25.72
CA SER A 59 -82.20 -28.07 26.41
C SER A 59 -82.39 -26.58 26.69
N GLN A 60 -83.59 -26.20 27.16
CA GLN A 60 -83.88 -24.82 27.56
C GLN A 60 -83.18 -24.39 28.86
N ASN A 61 -82.58 -25.31 29.62
CA ASN A 61 -81.78 -25.02 30.81
C ASN A 61 -80.39 -25.66 30.68
N TYR A 62 -79.64 -25.16 29.69
CA TYR A 62 -78.35 -25.70 29.29
C TYR A 62 -77.24 -24.68 29.59
N SER A 63 -76.24 -25.09 30.36
CA SER A 63 -75.05 -24.27 30.63
C SER A 63 -73.80 -25.04 30.25
N VAL A 64 -72.74 -24.34 29.87
CA VAL A 64 -71.46 -24.98 29.49
C VAL A 64 -70.36 -24.49 30.41
N LYS A 65 -69.55 -25.44 30.89
CA LYS A 65 -68.33 -25.17 31.64
C LYS A 65 -67.13 -25.61 30.81
N PHE A 66 -66.23 -24.68 30.52
CA PHE A 66 -64.96 -24.96 29.85
C PHE A 66 -63.82 -24.83 30.86
N ASN A 67 -63.11 -25.92 31.14
CA ASN A 67 -61.87 -25.84 31.90
C ASN A 67 -60.74 -25.44 30.94
N TYR A 68 -59.83 -24.58 31.40
CA TYR A 68 -58.68 -24.15 30.62
C TYR A 68 -57.39 -24.29 31.47
N PRO A 69 -56.19 -24.29 30.85
CA PRO A 69 -54.94 -24.39 31.59
C PRO A 69 -54.72 -23.20 32.52
N SER A 70 -54.29 -23.42 33.76
CA SER A 70 -54.08 -22.33 34.74
C SER A 70 -53.03 -21.30 34.33
N SER A 71 -52.17 -21.62 33.36
CA SER A 71 -51.22 -20.68 32.76
C SER A 71 -51.87 -19.67 31.79
N TRP A 72 -53.13 -19.83 31.43
CA TRP A 72 -53.83 -18.90 30.53
C TRP A 72 -54.40 -17.71 31.29
N TYR A 73 -54.30 -16.53 30.69
CA TYR A 73 -54.81 -15.24 31.19
C TYR A 73 -55.35 -14.40 30.02
N ASP A 74 -55.86 -13.19 30.30
CA ASP A 74 -56.50 -12.32 29.30
C ASP A 74 -57.58 -13.03 28.46
N LEU A 75 -58.39 -13.89 29.09
CA LEU A 75 -59.41 -14.65 28.38
C LEU A 75 -60.53 -13.74 27.89
N ASN A 76 -60.85 -13.85 26.61
CA ASN A 76 -62.02 -13.19 26.01
C ASN A 76 -62.90 -14.22 25.31
N VAL A 77 -64.21 -14.06 25.44
CA VAL A 77 -65.19 -14.93 24.81
C VAL A 77 -66.09 -14.10 23.92
N PHE A 78 -66.20 -14.49 22.66
CA PHE A 78 -67.04 -13.85 21.67
C PHE A 78 -68.09 -14.80 21.15
N ARG A 79 -69.24 -14.24 20.77
CA ARG A 79 -70.34 -14.93 20.12
C ARG A 79 -70.81 -14.09 18.95
N ASN A 80 -70.70 -14.62 17.73
CA ASN A 80 -70.98 -13.89 16.48
C ASN A 80 -70.25 -12.54 16.42
N GLY A 81 -68.99 -12.49 16.89
CA GLY A 81 -68.18 -11.27 16.95
C GLY A 81 -68.46 -10.34 18.14
N LEU A 82 -69.52 -10.56 18.92
CA LEU A 82 -69.82 -9.77 20.11
C LEU A 82 -69.04 -10.27 21.32
N ASN A 83 -68.28 -9.41 22.00
CA ASN A 83 -67.56 -9.76 23.21
C ASN A 83 -68.53 -9.94 24.39
N LEU A 84 -68.61 -11.18 24.90
CA LEU A 84 -69.49 -11.58 26.00
C LEU A 84 -68.74 -11.76 27.33
N THR A 85 -67.45 -11.41 27.41
CA THR A 85 -66.60 -11.71 28.57
C THR A 85 -67.16 -11.17 29.89
N SER A 86 -67.83 -10.03 29.88
CA SER A 86 -68.48 -9.44 31.06
C SER A 86 -69.84 -10.06 31.43
N GLN A 87 -70.43 -10.87 30.53
CA GLN A 87 -71.75 -11.50 30.71
C GLN A 87 -71.66 -12.95 31.16
N ILE A 88 -70.44 -13.46 31.33
CA ILE A 88 -70.14 -14.84 31.70
C ILE A 88 -69.27 -14.86 32.95
N VAL A 89 -69.11 -16.03 33.57
CA VAL A 89 -68.23 -16.18 34.73
C VAL A 89 -66.89 -16.74 34.26
N VAL A 90 -65.83 -15.93 34.35
CA VAL A 90 -64.44 -16.37 34.17
C VAL A 90 -63.82 -16.55 35.55
N ASN A 91 -63.61 -17.80 35.96
CA ASN A 91 -63.00 -18.12 37.24
C ASN A 91 -61.52 -18.44 37.06
N THR A 92 -60.66 -17.49 37.38
CA THR A 92 -59.20 -17.61 37.23
C THR A 92 -58.56 -18.50 38.29
N ILE A 93 -59.15 -18.60 39.48
CA ILE A 93 -58.65 -19.43 40.59
C ILE A 93 -58.75 -20.92 40.24
N TYR A 94 -59.91 -21.33 39.71
CA TYR A 94 -60.19 -22.72 39.35
C TYR A 94 -60.05 -22.99 37.84
N SER A 95 -59.60 -21.98 37.07
CA SER A 95 -59.33 -22.07 35.63
C SER A 95 -60.49 -22.62 34.80
N PHE A 96 -61.67 -21.99 34.91
CA PHE A 96 -62.80 -22.32 34.06
C PHE A 96 -63.61 -21.10 33.60
N ILE A 97 -64.25 -21.24 32.44
CA ILE A 97 -65.28 -20.35 31.92
C ILE A 97 -66.63 -21.03 32.10
N TYR A 98 -67.62 -20.32 32.63
CA TYR A 98 -69.00 -20.79 32.74
C TYR A 98 -69.93 -19.91 31.92
N LEU A 99 -70.53 -20.52 30.89
CA LEU A 99 -71.52 -19.91 30.00
C LEU A 99 -72.93 -20.23 30.53
N PRO A 100 -73.66 -19.25 31.10
CA PRO A 100 -75.02 -19.45 31.57
C PRO A 100 -75.99 -19.62 30.40
N ASN A 101 -77.11 -20.27 30.66
CA ASN A 101 -78.10 -20.65 29.64
C ASN A 101 -78.62 -19.50 28.75
N ASN A 102 -78.75 -18.29 29.29
CA ASN A 102 -79.19 -17.10 28.55
C ASN A 102 -78.15 -16.59 27.54
N THR A 103 -76.88 -16.99 27.67
CA THR A 103 -75.81 -16.62 26.72
C THR A 103 -75.69 -17.58 25.54
N ILE A 104 -76.29 -18.76 25.62
CA ILE A 104 -76.14 -19.80 24.60
C ILE A 104 -77.25 -19.73 23.54
N THR A 105 -76.87 -19.42 22.31
CA THR A 105 -77.74 -19.41 21.13
C THR A 105 -77.34 -20.51 20.16
N ASN A 106 -78.33 -21.26 19.66
CA ASN A 106 -78.08 -22.37 18.75
C ASN A 106 -77.49 -21.87 17.42
N GLY A 107 -76.45 -22.54 16.92
CA GLY A 107 -75.78 -22.19 15.68
C GLY A 107 -74.92 -20.92 15.73
N ALA A 108 -74.65 -20.36 16.90
CA ALA A 108 -73.74 -19.23 17.01
C ALA A 108 -72.28 -19.64 16.82
N ALA A 109 -71.51 -18.77 16.16
CA ALA A 109 -70.07 -18.88 16.05
C ALA A 109 -69.43 -18.40 17.36
N TRP A 110 -68.74 -19.29 18.05
CA TRP A 110 -68.01 -18.97 19.28
C TRP A 110 -66.53 -18.83 19.01
N LEU A 111 -65.91 -17.87 19.69
CA LEU A 111 -64.48 -17.64 19.66
C LEU A 111 -64.01 -17.40 21.09
N ILE A 112 -63.01 -18.15 21.53
CA ILE A 112 -62.33 -17.89 22.80
C ILE A 112 -60.90 -17.52 22.48
N THR A 113 -60.44 -16.38 22.97
CA THR A 113 -59.03 -15.99 22.90
C THR A 113 -58.43 -15.97 24.29
N ALA A 114 -57.16 -16.31 24.40
CA ALA A 114 -56.42 -16.26 25.65
C ALA A 114 -54.94 -16.00 25.38
N LYS A 115 -54.19 -15.61 26.40
CA LYS A 115 -52.72 -15.54 26.36
C LYS A 115 -52.12 -16.54 27.33
N SER A 116 -50.93 -17.04 27.02
CA SER A 116 -50.13 -17.83 27.97
C SER A 116 -48.69 -17.32 27.98
N PRO A 117 -47.92 -17.60 29.05
CA PRO A 117 -46.47 -17.43 28.97
C PRO A 117 -45.89 -18.31 27.86
N ASN A 118 -44.78 -17.86 27.29
CA ASN A 118 -43.93 -18.67 26.42
C ASN A 118 -43.24 -19.72 27.32
N ILE A 119 -43.24 -20.98 26.90
CA ILE A 119 -42.51 -22.04 27.58
C ILE A 119 -41.13 -22.17 26.94
N ASP A 120 -40.12 -21.89 27.75
CA ASP A 120 -38.74 -22.04 27.32
C ASP A 120 -38.40 -23.51 27.12
N VAL A 121 -37.81 -23.79 25.95
CA VAL A 121 -37.24 -25.09 25.62
C VAL A 121 -35.77 -25.05 26.00
N THR A 122 -35.33 -25.95 26.87
CA THR A 122 -33.92 -26.02 27.25
C THR A 122 -33.11 -26.68 26.15
N LEU A 123 -32.09 -25.96 25.67
CA LEU A 123 -31.19 -26.42 24.62
C LEU A 123 -29.81 -26.71 25.20
N ASN A 124 -29.18 -27.77 24.74
CA ASN A 124 -27.77 -28.05 24.96
C ASN A 124 -27.03 -27.88 23.62
N VAL A 125 -26.20 -26.85 23.57
CA VAL A 125 -25.50 -26.39 22.37
C VAL A 125 -24.00 -26.43 22.64
N PRO A 126 -23.30 -27.51 22.26
CA PRO A 126 -21.90 -27.72 22.64
C PRO A 126 -20.95 -26.67 22.06
N ILE A 127 -21.20 -26.24 20.83
CA ILE A 127 -20.43 -25.22 20.11
C ILE A 127 -21.38 -24.31 19.32
N THR A 128 -20.98 -23.06 19.16
CA THR A 128 -21.76 -22.02 18.45
C THR A 128 -21.04 -21.43 17.26
N GLU A 129 -19.77 -21.79 17.03
CA GLU A 129 -18.97 -21.35 15.90
C GLU A 129 -18.71 -22.53 14.97
N TYR A 130 -18.95 -22.35 13.68
CA TYR A 130 -18.79 -23.40 12.68
C TYR A 130 -18.13 -22.87 11.39
N GLY A 131 -17.46 -23.78 10.69
CA GLY A 131 -16.87 -23.59 9.37
C GLY A 131 -17.58 -24.38 8.26
N PRO A 132 -17.09 -24.29 7.01
CA PRO A 132 -17.63 -25.03 5.88
C PRO A 132 -17.57 -26.54 6.06
N ASN A 133 -18.61 -27.25 5.63
CA ASN A 133 -18.76 -28.71 5.74
C ASN A 133 -18.80 -29.27 7.17
N GLU A 134 -18.89 -28.42 8.20
CA GLU A 134 -19.12 -28.87 9.57
C GLU A 134 -20.60 -29.17 9.81
N ILE A 135 -20.86 -30.00 10.81
CA ILE A 135 -22.22 -30.39 11.19
C ILE A 135 -22.65 -29.50 12.35
N LEU A 136 -23.63 -28.63 12.12
CA LEU A 136 -24.33 -27.91 13.17
C LEU A 136 -25.19 -28.92 13.94
N TYR A 137 -25.04 -28.97 15.26
CA TYR A 137 -25.85 -29.85 16.08
C TYR A 137 -26.18 -29.25 17.44
N PHE A 138 -27.36 -29.59 17.94
CA PHE A 138 -27.79 -29.30 19.30
C PHE A 138 -28.79 -30.34 19.78
N TYR A 139 -28.92 -30.43 21.11
CA TYR A 139 -29.89 -31.31 21.75
C TYR A 139 -30.99 -30.48 22.41
N ILE A 140 -32.21 -30.95 22.30
CA ILE A 140 -33.33 -30.46 23.07
C ILE A 140 -33.51 -31.38 24.27
N ASP A 141 -33.35 -30.82 25.47
CA ASP A 141 -33.70 -31.55 26.69
C ASP A 141 -35.24 -31.68 26.73
N PRO A 142 -35.77 -32.90 26.91
CA PRO A 142 -37.21 -33.12 26.85
C PRO A 142 -37.90 -32.31 27.95
N PRO A 143 -38.95 -31.54 27.63
CA PRO A 143 -39.73 -30.79 28.59
C PRO A 143 -40.50 -31.75 29.46
N ILE A 144 -40.97 -31.25 30.61
CA ILE A 144 -41.76 -32.02 31.57
C ILE A 144 -43.05 -32.59 30.91
N LYS A 145 -43.50 -32.03 29.77
CA LYS A 145 -44.75 -32.40 29.11
C LYS A 145 -44.52 -32.83 27.65
N PRO A 146 -45.22 -33.87 27.16
CA PRO A 146 -45.18 -34.24 25.75
C PRO A 146 -45.72 -33.11 24.86
N GLY A 147 -45.25 -33.07 23.62
CA GLY A 147 -45.64 -32.07 22.62
C GLY A 147 -44.87 -32.21 21.31
N ASN A 148 -45.23 -31.35 20.37
CA ASN A 148 -44.69 -31.30 19.02
C ASN A 148 -43.59 -30.26 18.95
N TYR A 149 -42.54 -30.57 18.20
CA TYR A 149 -41.44 -29.69 17.87
C TYR A 149 -41.47 -29.31 16.41
N THR A 150 -41.18 -28.04 16.13
CA THR A 150 -40.88 -27.57 14.78
C THR A 150 -39.65 -26.71 14.86
N ILE A 151 -38.61 -27.10 14.14
CA ILE A 151 -37.32 -26.44 14.10
C ILE A 151 -37.17 -25.79 12.73
N PHE A 152 -36.86 -24.50 12.70
CA PHE A 152 -36.50 -23.78 11.48
C PHE A 152 -35.07 -23.27 11.62
N LEU A 153 -34.21 -23.58 10.64
CA LEU A 153 -32.89 -22.97 10.55
C LEU A 153 -32.91 -21.89 9.47
N ILE A 154 -32.55 -20.67 9.85
CA ILE A 154 -32.47 -19.50 8.98
C ILE A 154 -31.01 -19.10 8.82
N ASP A 155 -30.56 -18.92 7.57
CA ASP A 155 -29.21 -18.46 7.25
C ASP A 155 -28.98 -16.98 7.60
N SER A 156 -27.74 -16.51 7.44
CA SER A 156 -27.37 -15.10 7.69
C SER A 156 -28.02 -14.09 6.74
N LYS A 157 -28.66 -14.54 5.66
CA LYS A 157 -29.40 -13.71 4.70
C LYS A 157 -30.90 -13.72 4.95
N GLY A 158 -31.39 -14.49 5.92
CA GLY A 158 -32.80 -14.61 6.25
C GLY A 158 -33.56 -15.69 5.47
N ASN A 159 -32.86 -16.59 4.76
CA ASN A 159 -33.51 -17.70 4.06
C ASN A 159 -33.65 -18.93 4.97
N GLU A 160 -34.79 -19.62 4.89
CA GLU A 160 -34.97 -20.94 5.49
C GLU A 160 -34.09 -21.95 4.75
N VAL A 161 -33.16 -22.58 5.48
CA VAL A 161 -32.23 -23.59 4.93
C VAL A 161 -32.56 -25.01 5.37
N GLU A 162 -33.31 -25.17 6.47
CA GLU A 162 -33.77 -26.47 6.96
C GLU A 162 -35.05 -26.32 7.79
N LYS A 163 -35.91 -27.34 7.72
CA LYS A 163 -37.10 -27.45 8.55
C LYS A 163 -37.32 -28.89 9.01
N ASP A 164 -37.29 -29.10 10.31
CA ASP A 164 -37.55 -30.40 10.93
C ASP A 164 -38.82 -30.36 11.79
N ILE A 165 -39.64 -31.41 11.70
CA ILE A 165 -40.87 -31.57 12.48
C ILE A 165 -40.78 -32.92 13.18
N SER A 166 -40.77 -32.88 14.52
CA SER A 166 -40.67 -34.06 15.36
C SER A 166 -41.79 -34.08 16.40
N GLU A 167 -42.46 -35.22 16.55
CA GLU A 167 -43.53 -35.42 17.53
C GLU A 167 -43.03 -36.32 18.67
N ILE A 168 -43.06 -35.82 19.91
CA ILE A 168 -42.69 -36.60 21.09
C ILE A 168 -43.95 -37.07 21.81
N THR A 169 -44.31 -38.33 21.60
CA THR A 169 -45.53 -38.94 22.15
C THR A 169 -45.36 -39.50 23.56
N THR A 170 -44.13 -39.72 24.05
CA THR A 170 -43.89 -40.31 25.38
C THR A 170 -42.77 -39.59 26.13
N THR A 171 -42.89 -39.54 27.46
CA THR A 171 -41.92 -38.89 28.38
C THR A 171 -40.62 -39.67 28.57
N ASN A 172 -40.40 -40.79 27.86
CA ASN A 172 -39.24 -41.65 28.05
C ASN A 172 -38.03 -41.17 27.23
N SER A 173 -37.46 -40.07 27.73
CA SER A 173 -36.02 -39.82 27.97
C SER A 173 -34.97 -39.82 26.86
N SER A 174 -35.27 -39.96 25.57
CA SER A 174 -34.27 -39.63 24.54
C SER A 174 -34.29 -38.12 24.26
N ARG A 175 -33.15 -37.45 24.46
CA ARG A 175 -32.93 -36.08 23.95
C ARG A 175 -33.26 -36.04 22.46
N LEU A 176 -33.96 -35.01 22.02
CA LEU A 176 -34.16 -34.79 20.58
C LEU A 176 -32.85 -34.21 20.02
N GLU A 177 -32.31 -34.85 19.00
CA GLU A 177 -31.09 -34.39 18.33
C GLU A 177 -31.47 -33.71 17.01
N PHE A 178 -30.98 -32.49 16.82
CA PHE A 178 -31.03 -31.81 15.54
C PHE A 178 -29.63 -31.75 14.95
N THR A 179 -29.50 -32.11 13.67
CA THR A 179 -28.23 -32.02 12.92
C THR A 179 -28.47 -31.38 11.56
N TYR A 180 -27.54 -30.54 11.12
CA TYR A 180 -27.55 -29.92 9.80
C TYR A 180 -26.12 -29.78 9.27
N THR A 181 -25.84 -30.36 8.10
CA THR A 181 -24.51 -30.28 7.47
C THR A 181 -24.40 -28.99 6.66
N LEU A 182 -23.49 -28.10 7.05
CA LEU A 182 -23.22 -26.88 6.30
C LEU A 182 -22.65 -27.22 4.91
N THR A 183 -23.01 -26.43 3.90
CA THR A 183 -22.47 -26.63 2.54
C THR A 183 -20.97 -26.29 2.48
N SER A 184 -20.33 -26.52 1.32
CA SER A 184 -18.93 -26.15 1.10
C SER A 184 -18.71 -24.63 0.97
N LYS A 185 -19.78 -23.86 0.78
CA LYS A 185 -19.79 -22.39 0.67
C LYS A 185 -21.03 -21.82 1.37
N PRO A 186 -21.15 -21.98 2.70
CA PRO A 186 -22.25 -21.39 3.43
C PRO A 186 -22.19 -19.86 3.35
N SER A 187 -23.31 -19.18 3.58
CA SER A 187 -23.28 -17.73 3.75
C SER A 187 -22.59 -17.41 5.08
N GLU A 188 -21.57 -16.56 5.05
CA GLU A 188 -20.89 -16.12 6.28
C GLU A 188 -21.85 -15.32 7.19
N GLY A 189 -21.72 -15.47 8.50
CA GLY A 189 -22.46 -14.71 9.52
C GLY A 189 -23.38 -15.55 10.40
N THR A 190 -24.33 -14.88 11.07
CA THR A 190 -25.18 -15.49 12.10
C THR A 190 -26.36 -16.27 11.53
N TYR A 191 -26.40 -17.57 11.78
CA TYR A 191 -27.56 -18.43 11.55
C TYR A 191 -28.45 -18.43 12.79
N LYS A 192 -29.76 -18.57 12.61
CA LYS A 192 -30.74 -18.63 13.70
C LYS A 192 -31.60 -19.88 13.58
N ALA A 193 -31.56 -20.74 14.60
CA ALA A 193 -32.53 -21.82 14.76
C ALA A 193 -33.69 -21.34 15.64
N PHE A 194 -34.92 -21.43 15.13
CA PHE A 194 -36.15 -21.23 15.90
C PHE A 194 -36.73 -22.59 16.25
N ILE A 195 -36.83 -22.87 17.54
CA ILE A 195 -37.37 -24.11 18.08
C ILE A 195 -38.75 -23.80 18.64
N PHE A 196 -39.80 -24.13 17.90
CA PHE A 196 -41.17 -24.06 18.36
C PHE A 196 -41.54 -25.35 19.06
N TRP A 197 -42.19 -25.24 20.21
CA TRP A 197 -42.79 -26.36 20.91
C TRP A 197 -44.26 -26.07 21.21
N ASN A 198 -45.14 -27.05 21.01
CA ASN A 198 -46.54 -26.89 21.39
C ASN A 198 -47.22 -28.22 21.74
N ASN A 199 -48.23 -28.14 22.59
CA ASN A 199 -49.21 -29.19 22.80
C ASN A 199 -50.62 -28.58 22.90
N ALA A 200 -51.61 -29.35 23.38
CA ALA A 200 -53.00 -28.88 23.50
C ALA A 200 -53.21 -27.69 24.46
N THR A 201 -52.26 -27.40 25.35
CA THR A 201 -52.44 -26.47 26.48
C THR A 201 -51.36 -25.39 26.59
N ASN A 202 -50.22 -25.65 25.97
CA ASN A 202 -48.97 -24.98 26.24
C ASN A 202 -48.18 -24.87 24.94
N ALA A 203 -47.46 -23.76 24.78
CA ALA A 203 -46.60 -23.55 23.62
C ALA A 203 -45.47 -22.58 23.96
N GLY A 204 -44.44 -22.59 23.14
CA GLY A 204 -43.31 -21.71 23.28
C GLY A 204 -42.39 -21.71 22.07
N VAL A 205 -41.45 -20.78 22.10
CA VAL A 205 -40.37 -20.66 21.12
C VAL A 205 -39.08 -20.27 21.82
N THR A 206 -38.00 -20.95 21.46
CA THR A 206 -36.63 -20.62 21.85
C THR A 206 -35.79 -20.44 20.60
N THR A 207 -34.91 -19.45 20.62
CA THR A 207 -34.01 -19.15 19.49
C THR A 207 -32.58 -19.46 19.89
N GLN A 208 -31.84 -20.16 19.03
CA GLN A 208 -30.40 -20.37 19.16
C GLN A 208 -29.68 -19.75 17.97
N THR A 209 -28.59 -19.04 18.22
CA THR A 209 -27.75 -18.44 17.18
C THR A 209 -26.46 -19.23 16.99
N PHE A 210 -25.97 -19.30 15.75
CA PHE A 210 -24.70 -19.92 15.38
C PHE A 210 -23.91 -18.97 14.49
N GLU A 211 -22.62 -18.80 14.72
CA GLU A 211 -21.73 -18.00 13.90
C GLU A 211 -21.02 -18.88 12.88
N ILE A 212 -21.23 -18.60 11.60
CA ILE A 212 -20.56 -19.31 10.51
C ILE A 212 -19.41 -18.45 10.00
N THR A 213 -18.18 -18.92 10.23
CA THR A 213 -16.96 -18.23 9.80
C THR A 213 -16.35 -18.93 8.59
N MET A 214 -16.08 -18.17 7.54
CA MET A 214 -15.37 -18.67 6.37
C MET A 214 -13.87 -18.47 6.63
N PRO A 215 -13.04 -19.52 6.76
CA PRO A 215 -11.60 -19.32 6.81
C PRO A 215 -11.18 -18.59 5.53
N PHE A 216 -10.46 -17.49 5.68
CA PHE A 216 -9.95 -16.73 4.55
C PHE A 216 -8.92 -17.57 3.79
N VAL A 217 -9.37 -18.24 2.72
CA VAL A 217 -8.48 -19.00 1.82
C VAL A 217 -8.11 -18.09 0.67
N LEU A 218 -6.89 -17.56 0.67
CA LEU A 218 -6.31 -16.93 -0.52
C LEU A 218 -6.21 -18.00 -1.62
N ASP A 219 -6.82 -17.73 -2.77
CA ASP A 219 -6.69 -18.59 -3.95
C ASP A 219 -5.19 -18.77 -4.27
N PRO A 220 -4.67 -20.02 -4.31
CA PRO A 220 -3.27 -20.30 -4.63
C PRO A 220 -2.78 -19.62 -5.92
N ILE A 221 -3.66 -19.42 -6.91
CA ILE A 221 -3.34 -18.74 -8.17
C ILE A 221 -3.03 -17.26 -7.93
N LEU A 222 -3.80 -16.62 -7.04
CA LEU A 222 -3.62 -15.21 -6.67
C LEU A 222 -2.30 -15.00 -5.91
N VAL A 223 -1.94 -15.94 -5.03
CA VAL A 223 -0.65 -15.94 -4.34
C VAL A 223 0.51 -16.05 -5.33
N LEU A 224 0.42 -16.96 -6.32
CA LEU A 224 1.42 -17.12 -7.37
C LEU A 224 1.60 -15.83 -8.20
N LEU A 225 0.50 -15.15 -8.54
CA LEU A 225 0.54 -13.87 -9.27
C LEU A 225 1.23 -12.76 -8.47
N ILE A 226 0.97 -12.66 -7.17
CA ILE A 226 1.61 -11.64 -6.32
C ILE A 226 3.12 -11.90 -6.23
N VAL A 227 3.54 -13.16 -6.04
CA VAL A 227 4.96 -13.53 -5.94
C VAL A 227 5.71 -13.25 -7.25
N THR A 228 5.11 -13.56 -8.40
CA THR A 228 5.73 -13.30 -9.71
C THR A 228 5.91 -11.81 -10.00
N ILE A 229 4.96 -10.96 -9.62
CA ILE A 229 5.08 -9.50 -9.75
C ILE A 229 6.25 -8.96 -8.91
N ILE A 230 6.40 -9.43 -7.66
CA ILE A 230 7.49 -9.00 -6.77
C ILE A 230 8.86 -9.36 -7.35
N ILE A 231 9.01 -10.56 -7.92
CA ILE A 231 10.26 -11.01 -8.55
C ILE A 231 10.60 -10.15 -9.78
N LEU A 232 9.62 -9.86 -10.65
CA LEU A 232 9.81 -9.03 -11.83
C LEU A 232 10.18 -7.58 -11.48
N ALA A 233 9.57 -7.02 -10.43
CA ALA A 233 9.92 -5.70 -9.91
C ALA A 233 11.35 -5.66 -9.34
N GLY A 234 11.78 -6.72 -8.65
CA GLY A 234 13.15 -6.84 -8.13
C GLY A 234 14.22 -6.88 -9.23
N ILE A 235 13.98 -7.66 -10.29
CA ILE A 235 14.93 -7.80 -11.41
C ILE A 235 15.06 -6.48 -12.20
N SER A 236 13.94 -5.79 -12.46
CA SER A 236 13.95 -4.51 -13.18
C SER A 236 14.70 -3.43 -12.39
N GLY A 237 14.48 -3.30 -11.08
CA GLY A 237 15.19 -2.34 -10.23
C GLY A 237 16.72 -2.50 -10.22
N PHE A 238 17.22 -3.74 -10.19
CA PHE A 238 18.66 -4.01 -10.15
C PHE A 238 19.39 -3.62 -11.45
N THR A 239 18.77 -3.87 -12.61
CA THR A 239 19.38 -3.57 -13.92
C THR A 239 19.50 -2.07 -14.17
N THR A 240 18.48 -1.28 -13.80
CA THR A 240 18.48 0.19 -13.95
C THR A 240 19.54 0.86 -13.08
N TYR A 241 19.74 0.38 -11.84
CA TYR A 241 20.76 0.92 -10.93
C TYR A 241 22.19 0.78 -11.48
N LYS A 242 22.51 -0.39 -12.05
CA LYS A 242 23.86 -0.66 -12.59
C LYS A 242 24.18 0.21 -13.82
N ALA A 243 23.20 0.47 -14.67
CA ALA A 243 23.35 1.34 -15.85
C ALA A 243 23.57 2.81 -15.49
N LEU A 244 22.83 3.32 -14.49
CA LEU A 244 22.96 4.70 -14.01
C LEU A 244 24.31 4.96 -13.32
N LYS A 245 24.83 3.99 -12.58
CA LYS A 245 26.13 4.14 -11.90
C LYS A 245 27.31 4.22 -12.88
N ARG A 246 27.24 3.50 -14.01
CA ARG A 246 28.31 3.49 -15.03
C ARG A 246 28.38 4.80 -15.80
N THR A 247 27.23 5.37 -16.17
CA THR A 247 27.16 6.64 -16.90
C THR A 247 27.62 7.82 -16.05
N LYS A 248 27.25 7.84 -14.76
CA LYS A 248 27.71 8.88 -13.82
C LYS A 248 29.24 8.91 -13.68
N ARG A 249 29.88 7.74 -13.56
CA ARG A 249 31.34 7.63 -13.43
C ARG A 249 32.09 8.17 -14.66
N ILE A 250 31.65 7.81 -15.87
CA ILE A 250 32.28 8.29 -17.12
C ILE A 250 32.16 9.81 -17.23
N HIS A 251 31.02 10.37 -16.83
CA HIS A 251 30.82 11.81 -16.86
C HIS A 251 31.69 12.55 -15.83
N GLU A 252 31.88 11.97 -14.64
CA GLU A 252 32.77 12.51 -13.61
C GLU A 252 34.25 12.46 -14.04
N GLU A 253 34.71 11.35 -14.63
CA GLU A 253 36.08 11.22 -15.14
C GLU A 253 36.38 12.25 -16.25
N HIS A 254 35.47 12.42 -17.22
CA HIS A 254 35.61 13.45 -18.26
C HIS A 254 35.67 14.87 -17.69
N ARG A 255 34.80 15.15 -16.70
CA ARG A 255 34.77 16.44 -16.00
C ARG A 255 36.09 16.71 -15.28
N GLN A 256 36.63 15.72 -14.57
CA GLN A 256 37.90 15.87 -13.87
C GLN A 256 39.06 16.13 -14.84
N SER A 257 39.08 15.47 -16.01
CA SER A 257 40.11 15.69 -17.03
C SER A 257 40.13 17.13 -17.54
N ILE A 258 38.95 17.73 -17.82
CA ILE A 258 38.84 19.14 -18.23
C ILE A 258 39.35 20.08 -17.15
N PHE A 259 38.96 19.82 -15.89
CA PHE A 259 39.40 20.61 -14.75
C PHE A 259 40.92 20.57 -14.58
N ASN A 260 41.52 19.38 -14.64
CA ASN A 260 42.95 19.20 -14.48
C ASN A 260 43.72 19.96 -15.57
N LYS A 261 43.33 19.79 -16.84
CA LYS A 261 43.94 20.52 -17.97
C LYS A 261 43.90 22.04 -17.78
N TYR A 262 42.79 22.56 -17.26
CA TYR A 262 42.64 23.98 -16.98
C TYR A 262 43.61 24.45 -15.88
N MET A 263 43.62 23.73 -14.74
CA MET A 263 44.47 24.09 -13.60
C MET A 263 45.95 23.98 -13.97
N ASP A 264 46.34 22.96 -14.71
CA ASP A 264 47.72 22.78 -15.18
C ASP A 264 48.16 23.91 -16.12
N THR A 265 47.24 24.42 -16.95
CA THR A 265 47.53 25.55 -17.82
C THR A 265 47.73 26.83 -17.02
N LEU A 266 46.86 27.14 -16.05
CA LEU A 266 47.06 28.29 -15.15
C LEU A 266 48.32 28.17 -14.27
N ASN A 267 48.75 26.94 -14.03
CA ASN A 267 49.93 26.61 -13.26
C ASN A 267 51.23 26.83 -14.06
N LEU A 268 51.15 26.97 -15.39
CA LEU A 268 52.30 27.17 -16.27
C LEU A 268 52.71 28.65 -16.32
N ASP A 269 53.94 28.94 -15.87
CA ASP A 269 54.52 30.28 -15.91
C ASP A 269 55.33 30.49 -17.20
N TYR A 270 56.04 29.45 -17.65
CA TYR A 270 56.94 29.53 -18.79
C TYR A 270 57.00 28.23 -19.58
N LEU A 271 57.03 28.31 -20.92
CA LEU A 271 57.29 27.20 -21.83
C LEU A 271 58.48 27.57 -22.73
N LEU A 272 59.49 26.71 -22.78
CA LEU A 272 60.66 26.83 -23.65
C LEU A 272 60.77 25.58 -24.53
N ILE A 273 61.18 25.79 -25.77
CA ILE A 273 61.57 24.74 -26.68
C ILE A 273 62.98 25.08 -27.15
N VAL A 274 63.91 24.19 -26.88
CA VAL A 274 65.34 24.39 -27.10
C VAL A 274 65.86 23.28 -28.00
N GLU A 275 66.62 23.63 -29.04
CA GLU A 275 67.30 22.63 -29.87
C GLU A 275 68.44 21.98 -29.06
N LYS A 276 68.52 20.66 -29.10
CA LYS A 276 69.27 19.89 -28.09
C LYS A 276 70.79 20.03 -28.23
N ILE A 277 71.31 20.18 -29.44
CA ILE A 277 72.75 20.19 -29.73
C ILE A 277 73.35 21.56 -29.45
N SER A 278 72.76 22.61 -30.00
CA SER A 278 73.23 23.99 -29.89
C SER A 278 72.79 24.66 -28.58
N GLY A 279 71.71 24.19 -27.95
CA GLY A 279 71.12 24.82 -26.77
C GLY A 279 70.39 26.14 -27.09
N VAL A 280 70.19 26.45 -28.37
CA VAL A 280 69.48 27.65 -28.83
C VAL A 280 67.99 27.50 -28.56
N ASN A 281 67.40 28.52 -27.95
CA ASN A 281 65.96 28.63 -27.77
C ASN A 281 65.28 28.89 -29.13
N ILE A 282 64.48 27.95 -29.60
CA ILE A 282 63.77 28.04 -30.88
C ILE A 282 62.33 28.55 -30.72
N TYR A 283 61.78 28.45 -29.51
CA TYR A 283 60.47 29.00 -29.18
C TYR A 283 60.36 29.16 -27.67
N ASP A 284 59.88 30.31 -27.24
CA ASP A 284 59.50 30.51 -25.85
C ASP A 284 58.20 31.28 -25.72
N GLN A 285 57.50 30.97 -24.63
CA GLN A 285 56.25 31.63 -24.28
C GLN A 285 56.23 31.90 -22.78
N VAL A 286 56.26 33.19 -22.44
CA VAL A 286 55.96 33.68 -21.09
C VAL A 286 54.44 33.71 -20.94
N LEU A 287 53.93 33.02 -19.92
CA LEU A 287 52.49 32.91 -19.68
C LEU A 287 52.08 33.63 -18.39
N ALA A 288 52.91 33.54 -17.35
CA ALA A 288 52.69 34.29 -16.11
C ALA A 288 54.02 34.65 -15.43
N GLY A 289 54.04 35.81 -14.76
CA GLY A 289 55.18 36.25 -13.96
C GLY A 289 56.11 37.24 -14.65
N LYS A 290 57.34 37.34 -14.16
CA LYS A 290 58.36 38.27 -14.66
C LYS A 290 59.00 37.68 -15.92
N THR A 291 59.32 38.54 -16.90
CA THR A 291 60.12 38.16 -18.07
C THR A 291 61.47 37.63 -17.60
N MET A 292 61.80 36.42 -17.99
CA MET A 292 63.11 35.83 -17.76
C MET A 292 63.85 35.78 -19.10
N ASP A 293 65.17 35.93 -19.07
CA ASP A 293 66.00 35.78 -20.27
C ASP A 293 66.05 34.29 -20.64
N ALA A 294 65.35 33.93 -21.73
CA ALA A 294 65.25 32.56 -22.21
C ALA A 294 66.62 31.95 -22.53
N THR A 295 67.57 32.76 -23.04
CA THR A 295 68.94 32.33 -23.35
C THR A 295 69.73 32.03 -22.08
N LEU A 296 69.56 32.86 -21.04
CA LEU A 296 70.19 32.59 -19.73
C LEU A 296 69.65 31.31 -19.10
N ILE A 297 68.33 31.10 -19.15
CA ILE A 297 67.69 29.90 -18.59
C ILE A 297 68.10 28.65 -19.38
N SER A 298 68.06 28.69 -20.72
CA SER A 298 68.45 27.54 -21.52
C SER A 298 69.91 27.15 -21.28
N GLY A 299 70.82 28.14 -21.21
CA GLY A 299 72.23 27.91 -20.88
C GLY A 299 72.45 27.32 -19.49
N PHE A 300 71.73 27.83 -18.48
CA PHE A 300 71.80 27.29 -17.11
C PHE A 300 71.27 25.86 -17.02
N LEU A 301 70.12 25.58 -17.62
CA LEU A 301 69.53 24.24 -17.63
C LEU A 301 70.37 23.24 -18.42
N GLN A 302 71.00 23.68 -19.50
CA GLN A 302 71.98 22.87 -20.24
C GLN A 302 73.18 22.51 -19.36
N ALA A 303 73.73 23.47 -18.61
CA ALA A 303 74.85 23.23 -17.71
C ALA A 303 74.48 22.25 -16.57
N ILE A 304 73.30 22.40 -15.96
CA ILE A 304 72.79 21.44 -14.95
C ILE A 304 72.71 20.04 -15.55
N GLN A 305 72.22 19.93 -16.78
CA GLN A 305 72.08 18.64 -17.41
C GLN A 305 73.43 18.00 -17.73
N SER A 306 74.37 18.74 -18.35
CA SER A 306 75.71 18.24 -18.63
C SER A 306 76.37 17.73 -17.34
N PHE A 307 76.26 18.49 -16.25
CA PHE A 307 76.71 18.06 -14.93
C PHE A 307 76.01 16.78 -14.45
N GLY A 308 74.69 16.67 -14.62
CA GLY A 308 73.93 15.48 -14.28
C GLY A 308 74.35 14.24 -15.08
N ILE A 309 74.63 14.39 -16.37
CA ILE A 309 75.12 13.32 -17.26
C ILE A 309 76.52 12.89 -16.80
N ASP A 310 77.44 13.85 -16.56
CA ASP A 310 78.80 13.57 -16.11
C ASP A 310 78.83 12.81 -14.77
N LEU A 311 77.90 13.12 -13.86
CA LEU A 311 77.77 12.44 -12.57
C LEU A 311 77.19 11.04 -12.66
N THR A 312 76.25 10.80 -13.58
CA THR A 312 75.46 9.55 -13.63
C THR A 312 75.99 8.56 -14.65
N GLY A 313 76.80 9.01 -15.62
CA GLY A 313 77.35 8.18 -16.70
C GLY A 313 76.28 7.64 -17.67
N SER A 314 75.03 8.05 -17.53
CA SER A 314 73.93 7.62 -18.39
C SER A 314 73.76 8.58 -19.57
N GLU A 315 74.17 8.15 -20.76
CA GLU A 315 73.84 8.83 -22.01
C GLU A 315 72.34 8.70 -22.32
N ALA A 316 71.67 9.84 -22.38
CA ALA A 316 70.43 10.16 -23.10
C ALA A 316 69.49 8.99 -23.45
N GLN A 317 68.68 8.56 -22.50
CA GLN A 317 67.36 7.98 -22.80
C GLN A 317 66.28 8.83 -22.15
N SER A 318 65.40 9.41 -22.98
CA SER A 318 64.10 10.03 -22.67
C SER A 318 63.69 10.00 -21.19
N GLN A 319 64.32 10.85 -20.38
CA GLN A 319 63.98 11.01 -18.97
C GLN A 319 63.46 12.43 -18.76
N MET A 320 62.27 12.52 -18.17
CA MET A 320 61.75 13.77 -17.69
C MET A 320 62.59 14.18 -16.48
N VAL A 321 63.39 15.24 -16.61
CA VAL A 321 64.15 15.78 -15.49
C VAL A 321 63.27 16.79 -14.78
N LYS A 322 63.11 16.61 -13.47
CA LYS A 322 62.33 17.49 -12.62
C LYS A 322 63.23 18.17 -11.60
N LEU A 323 63.22 19.49 -11.61
CA LEU A 323 63.90 20.33 -10.63
C LEU A 323 62.85 21.08 -9.83
N GLU A 324 62.97 21.10 -8.50
CA GLU A 324 62.10 21.88 -7.63
C GLU A 324 62.93 22.94 -6.91
N TYR A 325 62.51 24.20 -7.01
CA TYR A 325 63.15 25.34 -6.34
C TYR A 325 62.08 26.28 -5.80
N GLN A 326 61.99 26.39 -4.47
CA GLN A 326 60.94 27.14 -3.77
C GLN A 326 59.54 26.76 -4.31
N ASP A 327 58.78 27.74 -4.78
CA ASP A 327 57.42 27.58 -5.32
C ASP A 327 57.43 27.37 -6.85
N SER A 328 58.56 26.94 -7.42
CA SER A 328 58.71 26.70 -8.85
C SER A 328 59.22 25.29 -9.12
N LYS A 329 58.65 24.67 -10.14
CA LYS A 329 58.96 23.34 -10.63
C LYS A 329 59.33 23.44 -12.09
N ILE A 330 60.52 23.00 -12.43
CA ILE A 330 61.03 22.96 -13.78
C ILE A 330 60.94 21.52 -14.26
N LEU A 331 60.19 21.28 -15.33
CA LEU A 331 60.05 19.98 -15.98
C LEU A 331 60.70 20.06 -17.34
N MET A 332 61.72 19.25 -17.56
CA MET A 332 62.41 19.13 -18.82
C MET A 332 62.09 17.78 -19.44
N SER A 333 61.48 17.79 -20.62
CA SER A 333 61.19 16.60 -21.41
C SER A 333 62.05 16.62 -22.67
N GLU A 334 62.95 15.65 -22.79
CA GLU A 334 63.76 15.47 -24.00
C GLU A 334 62.99 14.69 -25.06
N PHE A 335 63.03 15.16 -26.31
CA PHE A 335 62.43 14.46 -27.42
C PHE A 335 63.26 14.62 -28.70
N LYS A 336 63.95 13.54 -29.10
CA LYS A 336 64.83 13.52 -30.28
C LYS A 336 65.80 14.71 -30.31
N ASP A 337 65.59 15.66 -31.22
CA ASP A 337 66.48 16.77 -31.55
C ASP A 337 66.16 18.07 -30.76
N PHE A 338 65.19 18.04 -29.84
CA PHE A 338 64.83 19.20 -29.02
C PHE A 338 64.43 18.82 -27.60
N ARG A 339 64.31 19.85 -26.75
CA ARG A 339 63.86 19.77 -25.37
C ARG A 339 62.73 20.73 -25.12
N LEU A 340 61.66 20.23 -24.50
CA LEU A 340 60.61 21.05 -23.92
C LEU A 340 60.94 21.30 -22.44
N THR A 341 60.94 22.57 -22.03
CA THR A 341 61.04 22.95 -20.62
C THR A 341 59.79 23.70 -20.19
N LEU A 342 59.18 23.25 -19.11
CA LEU A 342 58.01 23.86 -18.49
C LEU A 342 58.41 24.37 -17.11
N ILE A 343 58.10 25.62 -16.81
CA ILE A 343 58.23 26.19 -15.47
C ILE A 343 56.83 26.37 -14.90
N MET A 344 56.53 25.69 -13.80
CA MET A 344 55.20 25.60 -13.19
C MET A 344 55.25 25.85 -11.69
N LYS A 345 54.14 26.24 -11.05
CA LYS A 345 54.09 26.41 -9.58
C LYS A 345 53.91 25.07 -8.82
N GLU A 346 53.08 24.21 -9.37
CA GLU A 346 52.70 22.89 -8.84
C GLU A 346 53.03 21.78 -9.84
N ASN A 347 52.86 20.52 -9.41
CA ASN A 347 53.03 19.38 -10.33
C ASN A 347 51.86 19.32 -11.32
N PRO A 348 52.10 19.12 -12.63
CA PRO A 348 51.04 18.94 -13.60
C PRO A 348 50.33 17.59 -13.40
N SER A 349 49.07 17.51 -13.85
CA SER A 349 48.36 16.24 -13.95
C SER A 349 48.94 15.33 -15.05
N GLN A 350 48.64 14.03 -14.95
CA GLN A 350 49.03 13.04 -15.97
C GLN A 350 48.44 13.36 -17.36
N ASP A 351 47.25 13.94 -17.41
CA ASP A 351 46.61 14.35 -18.67
C ASP A 351 47.40 15.48 -19.35
N PHE A 352 47.95 16.41 -18.57
CA PHE A 352 48.78 17.49 -19.09
C PHE A 352 50.14 16.97 -19.57
N LEU A 353 50.80 16.09 -18.82
CA LEU A 353 52.03 15.43 -19.27
C LEU A 353 51.82 14.70 -20.61
N ARG A 354 50.68 14.02 -20.77
CA ARG A 354 50.31 13.41 -22.06
C ARG A 354 50.10 14.44 -23.16
N SER A 355 49.53 15.61 -22.88
CA SER A 355 49.44 16.70 -23.84
C SER A 355 50.82 17.21 -24.27
N ILE A 356 51.79 17.29 -23.36
CA ILE A 356 53.18 17.67 -23.65
C ILE A 356 53.88 16.62 -24.51
N GLU A 357 53.65 15.33 -24.22
CA GLU A 357 54.16 14.24 -25.04
C GLU A 357 53.59 14.34 -26.48
N LEU A 358 52.28 14.52 -26.62
CA LEU A 358 51.63 14.70 -27.94
C LEU A 358 52.11 15.96 -28.66
N LEU A 359 52.37 17.05 -27.94
CA LEU A 359 52.99 18.25 -28.50
C LEU A 359 54.38 17.95 -29.04
N SER A 360 55.18 17.14 -28.32
CA SER A 360 56.50 16.71 -28.80
C SER A 360 56.42 15.96 -30.13
N TYR A 361 55.44 15.07 -30.26
CA TYR A 361 55.18 14.35 -31.51
C TYR A 361 54.78 15.30 -32.64
N ASP A 362 53.83 16.21 -32.40
CA ASP A 362 53.38 17.20 -33.39
C ASP A 362 54.54 18.11 -33.86
N ILE A 363 55.40 18.56 -32.95
CA ILE A 363 56.60 19.37 -33.27
C ILE A 363 57.56 18.57 -34.13
N ASN A 364 57.90 17.34 -33.73
CA ASN A 364 58.81 16.50 -34.51
C ASN A 364 58.25 16.16 -35.90
N GLU A 365 56.94 15.91 -36.01
CA GLU A 365 56.29 15.63 -37.29
C GLU A 365 56.41 16.82 -38.25
N ARG A 366 56.17 18.04 -37.75
CA ARG A 366 56.17 19.26 -38.57
C ARG A 366 57.58 19.83 -38.81
N PHE A 367 58.45 19.77 -37.82
CA PHE A 367 59.73 20.49 -37.80
C PHE A 367 60.96 19.59 -37.59
N GLY A 368 60.81 18.27 -37.47
CA GLY A 368 61.91 17.36 -37.13
C GLY A 368 63.10 17.40 -38.09
N GLU A 369 62.86 17.52 -39.40
CA GLU A 369 63.95 17.62 -40.38
C GLU A 369 64.70 18.96 -40.29
N SER A 370 63.98 20.05 -40.00
CA SER A 370 64.58 21.36 -39.72
C SER A 370 65.40 21.35 -38.44
N LEU A 371 64.94 20.66 -37.40
CA LEU A 371 65.67 20.52 -36.13
C LEU A 371 66.97 19.72 -36.29
N LYS A 372 66.96 18.63 -37.05
CA LYS A 372 68.17 17.84 -37.33
C LYS A 372 69.25 18.60 -38.10
N LYS A 373 68.83 19.54 -38.95
CA LYS A 373 69.70 20.35 -39.81
C LYS A 373 69.77 21.80 -39.34
N PHE A 374 69.49 22.04 -38.07
CA PHE A 374 69.40 23.38 -37.53
C PHE A 374 70.75 24.09 -37.65
N ASP A 375 70.74 25.24 -38.32
CA ASP A 375 71.91 26.06 -38.64
C ASP A 375 71.92 27.40 -37.87
N GLY A 376 70.96 27.58 -36.95
CA GLY A 376 70.77 28.81 -36.19
C GLY A 376 69.58 29.66 -36.64
N GLU A 377 68.97 29.37 -37.79
CA GLU A 377 67.84 30.15 -38.31
C GLU A 377 66.52 29.79 -37.59
N ILE A 378 66.00 30.70 -36.76
CA ILE A 378 64.80 30.45 -35.92
C ILE A 378 63.49 30.65 -36.70
N SER A 379 63.48 31.48 -37.75
CA SER A 379 62.25 31.83 -38.49
C SER A 379 61.50 30.62 -39.08
N GLN A 380 62.21 29.52 -39.34
CA GLN A 380 61.59 28.27 -39.80
C GLN A 380 60.65 27.62 -38.77
N PHE A 381 60.66 28.07 -37.51
CA PHE A 381 59.85 27.54 -36.41
C PHE A 381 58.67 28.42 -35.99
N GLU A 382 58.34 29.47 -36.75
CA GLU A 382 57.21 30.39 -36.42
C GLU A 382 55.88 29.67 -36.17
N GLY A 383 55.65 28.50 -36.81
CA GLY A 383 54.45 27.68 -36.64
C GLY A 383 54.40 26.81 -35.37
N ILE A 384 55.43 26.84 -34.51
CA ILE A 384 55.40 26.11 -33.22
C ILE A 384 54.30 26.66 -32.32
N LYS A 385 54.05 27.97 -32.35
CA LYS A 385 52.99 28.63 -31.58
C LYS A 385 51.63 27.95 -31.79
N ASP A 386 51.27 27.69 -33.05
CA ASP A 386 49.99 27.04 -33.40
C ASP A 386 49.88 25.63 -32.80
N LEU A 387 50.99 24.89 -32.75
CA LEU A 387 51.03 23.54 -32.18
C LEU A 387 50.87 23.60 -30.65
N VAL A 388 51.51 24.57 -30.01
CA VAL A 388 51.38 24.82 -28.57
C VAL A 388 49.93 25.17 -28.23
N GLU A 389 49.33 26.14 -28.93
CA GLU A 389 47.93 26.56 -28.71
C GLU A 389 46.92 25.43 -28.95
N LYS A 390 47.21 24.53 -29.90
CA LYS A 390 46.37 23.36 -30.20
C LYS A 390 46.39 22.32 -29.06
N ARG A 391 47.53 22.12 -28.39
CA ARG A 391 47.71 21.05 -27.38
C ARG A 391 47.59 21.54 -25.94
N ILE A 392 47.91 22.81 -25.71
CA ILE A 392 47.89 23.50 -24.43
C ILE A 392 46.96 24.72 -24.58
N PRO A 393 45.86 24.81 -23.83
CA PRO A 393 44.89 25.89 -23.96
C PRO A 393 45.39 27.21 -23.34
N ILE A 394 46.55 27.70 -23.77
CA ILE A 394 47.22 28.90 -23.24
C ILE A 394 46.38 30.18 -23.35
N SER A 395 45.36 30.17 -24.21
CA SER A 395 44.34 31.23 -24.31
C SER A 395 43.65 31.54 -22.99
N LEU A 396 43.61 30.59 -22.05
CA LEU A 396 43.05 30.76 -20.71
C LEU A 396 43.85 31.68 -19.79
N ILE A 397 45.13 31.89 -20.10
CA ILE A 397 46.05 32.67 -19.27
C ILE A 397 46.05 34.13 -19.72
N TYR A 398 45.85 34.38 -21.02
CA TYR A 398 45.81 35.72 -21.58
C TYR A 398 44.63 36.56 -21.08
N PRO A 399 44.76 37.89 -21.09
CA PRO A 399 43.62 38.77 -20.90
C PRO A 399 42.59 38.54 -22.02
N LEU A 400 41.35 38.27 -21.66
CA LEU A 400 40.25 38.01 -22.59
C LEU A 400 39.39 39.29 -22.76
N LYS A 401 38.97 39.57 -23.99
CA LYS A 401 37.90 40.54 -24.29
C LYS A 401 36.60 39.83 -24.63
N LEU A 402 35.49 40.56 -24.45
CA LEU A 402 34.16 40.16 -24.90
C LEU A 402 33.92 40.68 -26.31
N GLU A 403 33.51 39.79 -27.22
CA GLU A 403 33.04 40.18 -28.54
C GLU A 403 31.51 40.32 -28.50
N GLU A 404 31.01 41.56 -28.59
CA GLU A 404 29.60 41.90 -28.31
C GLU A 404 28.64 41.56 -29.48
N ASN A 405 29.15 41.14 -30.64
CA ASN A 405 28.40 41.11 -31.90
C ASN A 405 28.28 39.73 -32.57
N ILE A 406 28.14 38.68 -31.75
CA ILE A 406 28.05 37.31 -32.28
C ILE A 406 26.60 36.83 -32.14
N GLY A 407 25.90 36.68 -33.28
CA GLY A 407 24.53 36.15 -33.38
C GLY A 407 24.35 34.68 -32.93
N ILE A 408 25.21 34.17 -32.05
CA ILE A 408 25.18 32.82 -31.50
C ILE A 408 24.15 32.75 -30.36
N LYS A 409 23.32 31.71 -30.40
CA LYS A 409 22.36 31.41 -29.33
C LYS A 409 23.07 30.94 -28.07
N LEU A 410 23.07 31.79 -27.04
CA LEU A 410 23.68 31.50 -25.74
C LEU A 410 22.70 30.85 -24.75
N LYS A 411 23.18 29.84 -24.02
CA LYS A 411 22.45 29.20 -22.91
C LYS A 411 22.41 30.14 -21.68
N PRO A 412 21.43 29.98 -20.77
CA PRO A 412 21.34 30.81 -19.56
C PRO A 412 22.62 30.81 -18.70
N GLU A 413 23.30 29.67 -18.61
CA GLU A 413 24.53 29.52 -17.85
C GLU A 413 25.71 30.27 -18.49
N GLU A 414 25.81 30.25 -19.83
CA GLU A 414 26.81 31.00 -20.59
C GLU A 414 26.62 32.50 -20.42
N LYS A 415 25.37 32.99 -20.46
CA LYS A 415 25.02 34.40 -20.21
C LYS A 415 25.44 34.86 -18.82
N ASN A 416 25.33 34.00 -17.80
CA ASN A 416 25.76 34.32 -16.44
C ASN A 416 27.28 34.56 -16.38
N ILE A 417 28.07 33.67 -17.00
CA ILE A 417 29.54 33.82 -17.07
C ILE A 417 29.92 35.10 -17.82
N ILE A 418 29.26 35.42 -18.92
CA ILE A 418 29.47 36.68 -19.68
C ILE A 418 29.14 37.90 -18.82
N ASN A 419 28.00 37.91 -18.11
CA ASN A 419 27.62 39.02 -17.23
C ASN A 419 28.62 39.23 -16.09
N ARG A 420 29.18 38.16 -15.52
CA ARG A 420 30.25 38.24 -14.53
C ARG A 420 31.52 38.86 -15.12
N ALA A 421 31.91 38.43 -16.32
CA ALA A 421 33.05 39.01 -17.03
C ALA A 421 32.86 40.51 -17.28
N TYR A 422 31.67 40.91 -17.75
CA TYR A 422 31.32 42.33 -17.92
C TYR A 422 31.39 43.11 -16.61
N GLY A 423 30.90 42.52 -15.50
CA GLY A 423 31.00 43.09 -14.17
C GLY A 423 32.44 43.31 -13.71
N VAL A 424 33.32 42.34 -13.94
CA VAL A 424 34.76 42.44 -13.65
C VAL A 424 35.42 43.53 -14.48
N MET A 425 35.16 43.56 -15.78
CA MET A 425 35.69 44.57 -16.72
C MET A 425 35.27 45.98 -16.28
N LYS A 426 33.99 46.18 -15.96
CA LYS A 426 33.45 47.46 -15.49
C LYS A 426 34.04 47.87 -14.14
N ALA A 427 34.13 46.96 -13.18
CA ALA A 427 34.67 47.25 -11.85
C ALA A 427 36.15 47.65 -11.88
N LYS A 428 36.93 47.06 -12.78
CA LYS A 428 38.36 47.38 -12.97
C LYS A 428 38.62 48.50 -13.97
N ASN A 429 37.58 49.06 -14.58
CA ASN A 429 37.69 50.01 -15.68
C ASN A 429 38.62 49.51 -16.81
N ALA A 430 38.52 48.23 -17.16
CA ALA A 430 39.37 47.57 -18.15
C ALA A 430 38.53 47.02 -19.31
N LYS A 431 39.10 47.02 -20.53
CA LYS A 431 38.48 46.40 -21.72
C LYS A 431 38.68 44.89 -21.80
N TYR A 432 39.27 44.29 -20.76
CA TYR A 432 39.61 42.89 -20.69
C TYR A 432 39.46 42.34 -19.27
N PHE A 433 39.43 41.03 -19.14
CA PHE A 433 39.44 40.31 -17.86
C PHE A 433 40.33 39.08 -17.95
N PHE A 434 40.86 38.63 -16.82
CA PHE A 434 41.51 37.32 -16.74
C PHE A 434 40.50 36.29 -16.26
N VAL A 435 40.63 35.04 -16.71
CA VAL A 435 39.75 33.96 -16.25
C VAL A 435 39.83 33.79 -14.73
N SER A 436 41.02 33.99 -14.14
CA SER A 436 41.23 34.01 -12.69
C SER A 436 40.36 35.05 -11.96
N ASN A 437 39.93 36.13 -12.61
CA ASN A 437 39.03 37.13 -12.03
C ASN A 437 37.57 36.70 -12.02
N LEU A 438 37.21 35.75 -12.88
CA LEU A 438 35.90 35.12 -12.82
C LEU A 438 35.81 34.15 -11.64
N MET A 439 36.93 33.76 -11.03
CA MET A 439 36.95 32.81 -9.93
C MET A 439 36.68 33.51 -8.58
N SER A 440 35.73 33.00 -7.80
CA SER A 440 35.52 33.47 -6.43
C SER A 440 36.50 32.79 -5.47
N LYS A 441 37.25 33.57 -4.68
CA LYS A 441 38.19 33.06 -3.66
C LYS A 441 37.55 32.10 -2.65
N GLU A 442 36.23 32.21 -2.42
CA GLU A 442 35.50 31.45 -1.40
C GLU A 442 34.90 30.13 -1.88
N ARG A 443 34.62 29.95 -3.18
CA ARG A 443 33.90 28.76 -3.71
C ARG A 443 34.78 27.79 -4.49
N GLY A 444 36.07 28.11 -4.67
CA GLY A 444 36.98 27.33 -5.49
C GLY A 444 36.55 27.26 -6.96
N PHE A 445 37.25 26.44 -7.74
CA PHE A 445 36.97 26.28 -9.17
C PHE A 445 35.94 25.17 -9.40
N GLN A 446 34.77 25.50 -9.95
CA GLN A 446 33.79 24.49 -10.32
C GLN A 446 34.05 24.01 -11.74
N VAL A 447 34.18 22.69 -11.92
CA VAL A 447 34.44 22.06 -13.22
C VAL A 447 33.49 22.52 -14.33
N LYS A 448 32.23 22.79 -13.97
CA LYS A 448 31.21 23.24 -14.90
C LYS A 448 31.48 24.66 -15.43
N GLU A 449 32.04 25.54 -14.60
CA GLU A 449 32.40 26.90 -15.02
C GLU A 449 33.60 26.87 -15.98
N ALA A 450 34.59 26.02 -15.72
CA ALA A 450 35.71 25.73 -16.63
C ALA A 450 35.25 25.42 -18.05
N GLU A 451 34.34 24.45 -18.14
CA GLU A 451 33.83 23.92 -19.39
C GLU A 451 33.05 24.99 -20.15
N LEU A 452 32.27 25.82 -19.43
CA LEU A 452 31.56 26.94 -20.02
C LEU A 452 32.52 28.01 -20.55
N ILE A 453 33.59 28.33 -19.82
CA ILE A 453 34.57 29.33 -20.25
C ILE A 453 35.32 28.86 -21.50
N LEU A 454 35.76 27.59 -21.53
CA LEU A 454 36.38 26.99 -22.71
C LEU A 454 35.43 27.03 -23.92
N LYS A 455 34.15 26.64 -23.72
CA LYS A 455 33.13 26.75 -24.78
C LYS A 455 32.92 28.17 -25.27
N LEU A 456 33.01 29.17 -24.41
CA LEU A 456 32.90 30.58 -24.79
C LEU A 456 34.10 31.06 -25.60
N ILE A 457 35.30 30.52 -25.34
CA ILE A 457 36.51 30.76 -26.14
C ILE A 457 36.39 30.06 -27.50
N GLU A 458 35.99 28.79 -27.54
CA GLU A 458 35.75 28.04 -28.79
C GLU A 458 34.69 28.71 -29.68
N LYS A 459 33.67 29.32 -29.07
CA LYS A 459 32.63 30.11 -29.77
C LYS A 459 33.11 31.50 -30.21
N ASN A 460 34.38 31.84 -29.98
CA ASN A 460 34.97 33.16 -30.24
C ASN A 460 34.29 34.33 -29.50
N ILE A 461 33.55 34.05 -28.42
CA ILE A 461 32.90 35.08 -27.59
C ILE A 461 33.90 35.68 -26.63
N PHE A 462 34.73 34.82 -26.04
CA PHE A 462 35.90 35.24 -25.26
C PHE A 462 37.11 35.14 -26.16
N GLN A 463 37.72 36.27 -26.48
CA GLN A 463 38.89 36.32 -27.36
C GLN A 463 40.12 36.74 -26.57
N PRO A 464 41.24 36.00 -26.66
CA PRO A 464 42.49 36.43 -26.06
C PRO A 464 42.99 37.71 -26.76
N ILE A 465 43.42 38.67 -25.95
CA ILE A 465 44.19 39.83 -26.40
C ILE A 465 45.66 39.43 -26.28
N GLN A 466 46.29 39.17 -27.43
CA GLN A 466 47.72 38.91 -27.52
C GLN A 466 48.50 40.21 -27.63
#